data_AF-A0A7W0Y9Y4-F1
#
_entry.id   AF-A0A7W0Y9Y4-F1
#
_cell.length_a   1.000
_cell.length_b   1.000
_cell.length_c   1.000
_cell.angle_alpha   90.00
_cell.angle_beta   90.00
_cell.angle_gamma   90.00
#
_symmetry.space_group_name_H-M   'P 1'
#
loop_
_entity.id
_entity.type
_entity.pdbx_description
1 polymer ?
#
loop_
_entity_poly.entity_id
_entity_poly.type
_entity_poly.pdbx_seq_one_letter_code
_entity_poly.pdbx_strand_id
1 'polypeptide(L)'
;MTTQLRSHQYCHENAGPPTRSESYPRCERVGPEWGESWVVAIFDNDTLVELRRWERFTDDNKAVERWNKLVADRNAITPESAEALQALRTSGLLQPGTRIVKAFRDGDSLVGVYLLTPTAPEDASVLEKIIRLPRK
;
A
#
# COMPACT_ATOMS: atom_id res chain seq x y z
N MET A 1 -16.89 -6.16 3.25
CA MET A 1 -16.12 -4.91 3.08
C MET A 1 -15.49 -4.41 4.38
N THR A 2 -16.23 -4.34 5.50
CA THR A 2 -15.75 -3.77 6.77
C THR A 2 -14.69 -4.57 7.53
N THR A 3 -14.59 -5.89 7.34
CA THR A 3 -13.68 -6.73 8.16
C THR A 3 -12.19 -6.52 7.86
N GLN A 4 -11.80 -6.34 6.59
CA GLN A 4 -10.39 -6.08 6.20
C GLN A 4 -9.92 -4.66 6.54
N LEU A 5 -10.84 -3.68 6.55
CA LEU A 5 -10.54 -2.30 6.96
C LEU A 5 -10.41 -2.18 8.49
N ARG A 6 -11.30 -2.85 9.24
CA ARG A 6 -11.25 -2.89 10.72
C ARG A 6 -10.01 -3.61 11.24
N SER A 7 -9.57 -4.70 10.60
CA SER A 7 -8.35 -5.41 11.02
C SER A 7 -7.09 -4.53 10.94
N HIS A 8 -7.14 -3.41 10.21
CA HIS A 8 -6.02 -2.49 10.02
C HIS A 8 -6.28 -1.06 10.55
N GLN A 9 -7.35 -0.84 11.33
CA GLN A 9 -7.66 0.43 12.00
C GLN A 9 -7.94 1.63 11.07
N TYR A 10 -8.50 1.41 9.88
CA TYR A 10 -8.89 2.50 8.97
C TYR A 10 -10.39 2.86 9.09
N CYS A 11 -10.69 4.15 9.11
CA CYS A 11 -12.03 4.72 9.28
C CYS A 11 -12.63 5.12 7.92
N HIS A 12 -13.94 4.95 7.77
CA HIS A 12 -14.68 5.44 6.61
C HIS A 12 -14.85 6.95 6.74
N GLU A 13 -14.41 7.73 5.76
CA GLU A 13 -14.86 9.12 5.63
C GLU A 13 -16.30 9.07 5.11
N ASN A 14 -17.27 9.49 5.92
CA ASN A 14 -18.66 9.56 5.48
C ASN A 14 -18.82 10.74 4.50
N ALA A 15 -18.71 10.50 3.19
CA ALA A 15 -19.19 11.45 2.18
C ALA A 15 -19.50 10.77 0.84
N GLY A 16 -20.78 10.48 0.59
CA GLY A 16 -21.33 10.25 -0.75
C GLY A 16 -21.34 8.81 -1.27
N PRO A 17 -22.03 8.57 -2.41
CA PRO A 17 -22.08 7.25 -3.05
C PRO A 17 -20.67 6.76 -3.41
N PRO A 18 -20.43 5.43 -3.37
CA PRO A 18 -19.13 4.85 -3.63
C PRO A 18 -18.61 5.28 -5.00
N THR A 19 -17.44 5.91 -5.03
CA THR A 19 -16.72 6.20 -6.27
C THR A 19 -15.83 5.01 -6.63
N ARG A 20 -15.21 5.00 -7.82
CA ARG A 20 -14.29 3.93 -8.24
C ARG A 20 -13.04 3.79 -7.36
N SER A 21 -12.75 4.80 -6.52
CA SER A 21 -11.57 4.85 -5.67
C SER A 21 -11.93 5.48 -4.33
N GLU A 22 -11.83 4.70 -3.27
CA GLU A 22 -12.20 5.15 -1.93
C GLU A 22 -10.96 5.29 -1.05
N SER A 23 -10.82 6.46 -0.41
CA SER A 23 -9.73 6.77 0.51
C SER A 23 -10.20 6.64 1.95
N TYR A 24 -9.38 6.01 2.79
CA TYR A 24 -9.68 5.70 4.17
C TYR A 24 -8.53 6.17 5.07
N PRO A 25 -8.72 7.25 5.86
CA PRO A 25 -7.72 7.66 6.85
C PRO A 25 -7.66 6.64 7.99
N ARG A 26 -6.51 6.57 8.67
CA ARG A 26 -6.40 5.76 9.88
C ARG A 26 -7.18 6.41 11.02
N CYS A 27 -7.99 5.65 11.75
CA CYS A 27 -8.68 6.16 12.94
C CYS A 27 -7.66 6.60 14.00
N GLU A 28 -7.92 7.71 14.69
CA GLU A 28 -7.08 8.42 15.68
C GLU A 28 -5.92 7.61 16.30
N ARG A 29 -4.70 8.16 16.19
CA ARG A 29 -3.52 7.68 16.93
C ARG A 29 -2.99 8.77 17.87
N VAL A 30 -2.62 8.35 19.07
CA VAL A 30 -1.87 9.17 20.02
C VAL A 30 -0.41 9.16 19.61
N GLY A 31 0.11 10.29 19.15
CA GLY A 31 1.54 10.54 18.99
C GLY A 31 1.95 11.07 17.60
N PRO A 32 2.77 12.15 17.53
CA PRO A 32 3.28 12.72 16.28
C PRO A 32 4.41 11.88 15.62
N GLU A 33 4.72 10.69 16.16
CA GLU A 33 5.98 10.01 15.85
C GLU A 33 5.96 9.12 14.60
N TRP A 34 4.78 8.80 14.07
CA TRP A 34 4.58 7.94 12.91
C TRP A 34 3.69 8.66 11.91
N GLY A 35 4.17 8.77 10.67
CA GLY A 35 3.62 9.59 9.59
C GLY A 35 2.11 9.53 9.33
N GLU A 36 1.58 10.53 8.59
CA GLU A 36 0.21 10.48 8.07
C GLU A 36 0.04 9.22 7.22
N SER A 37 -1.01 8.43 7.48
CA SER A 37 -1.24 7.16 6.80
C SER A 37 -2.68 7.02 6.33
N TRP A 38 -2.86 6.57 5.09
CA TRP A 38 -4.17 6.36 4.49
C TRP A 38 -4.16 5.15 3.55
N VAL A 39 -5.33 4.61 3.27
CA VAL A 39 -5.53 3.52 2.30
C VAL A 39 -6.40 4.01 1.16
N VAL A 40 -6.07 3.60 -0.06
CA VAL A 40 -6.91 3.76 -1.25
C VAL A 40 -7.30 2.36 -1.73
N ALA A 41 -8.61 2.10 -1.81
CA ALA A 41 -9.16 0.89 -2.38
C ALA A 41 -9.66 1.17 -3.79
N ILE A 42 -9.25 0.33 -4.76
CA ILE A 42 -9.64 0.44 -6.16
C ILE A 42 -10.46 -0.77 -6.54
N PHE A 43 -11.63 -0.50 -7.12
CA PHE A 43 -12.60 -1.51 -7.52
C PHE A 43 -12.74 -1.58 -9.03
N ASP A 44 -12.90 -2.81 -9.53
CA ASP A 44 -13.43 -3.08 -10.87
C ASP A 44 -14.83 -3.67 -10.71
N ASN A 45 -15.85 -2.90 -11.11
CA ASN A 45 -17.24 -3.11 -10.72
C ASN A 45 -17.35 -3.27 -9.18
N ASP A 46 -17.83 -4.40 -8.69
CA ASP A 46 -17.99 -4.69 -7.26
C ASP A 46 -16.81 -5.48 -6.65
N THR A 47 -15.72 -5.66 -7.40
CA THR A 47 -14.57 -6.46 -6.96
C THR A 47 -13.39 -5.57 -6.60
N LEU A 48 -12.87 -5.71 -5.38
CA LEU A 48 -11.62 -5.07 -4.97
C LEU A 48 -10.46 -5.67 -5.77
N VAL A 49 -9.86 -4.88 -6.65
CA VAL A 49 -8.75 -5.31 -7.50
C VAL A 49 -7.40 -4.83 -6.97
N GLU A 50 -7.39 -3.73 -6.22
CA GLU A 50 -6.16 -3.17 -5.71
C GLU A 50 -6.36 -2.41 -4.40
N LEU A 51 -5.39 -2.54 -3.49
CA LEU A 51 -5.31 -1.78 -2.24
C LEU A 51 -3.95 -1.10 -2.19
N ARG A 52 -3.95 0.21 -1.99
CA ARG A 52 -2.76 1.03 -1.77
C ARG A 52 -2.77 1.54 -0.35
N ARG A 53 -1.69 1.35 0.37
CA ARG A 53 -1.51 1.89 1.71
C ARG A 53 -0.33 2.83 1.69
N TRP A 54 -0.61 4.10 1.89
CA TRP A 54 0.37 5.17 1.86
C TRP A 54 0.75 5.58 3.27
N GLU A 55 2.02 5.92 3.46
CA GLU A 55 2.52 6.56 4.68
C GLU A 55 3.46 7.71 4.29
N ARG A 56 3.22 8.90 4.85
CA ARG A 56 4.02 10.11 4.67
C ARG A 56 4.83 10.38 5.92
N PHE A 57 6.14 10.47 5.78
CA PHE A 57 7.06 10.83 6.86
C PHE A 57 7.82 12.10 6.50
N THR A 58 8.02 12.99 7.48
CA THR A 58 8.89 14.17 7.35
C THR A 58 10.38 13.85 7.51
N ASP A 59 10.70 12.70 8.10
CA ASP A 59 12.06 12.20 8.31
C ASP A 59 12.31 10.96 7.44
N ASP A 60 13.32 11.03 6.56
CA ASP A 60 13.68 9.95 5.63
C ASP A 60 14.14 8.69 6.37
N ASN A 61 14.83 8.82 7.50
CA ASN A 61 15.31 7.67 8.27
C ASN A 61 14.13 6.88 8.83
N LYS A 62 13.10 7.58 9.35
CA LYS A 62 11.86 6.94 9.80
C LYS A 62 11.12 6.26 8.65
N ALA A 63 11.12 6.84 7.45
CA ALA A 63 10.54 6.20 6.27
C ALA A 63 11.26 4.89 5.92
N VAL A 64 12.60 4.90 5.94
CA VAL A 64 13.42 3.70 5.70
C VAL A 64 13.18 2.64 6.76
N GLU A 65 13.16 3.00 8.05
CA GLU A 65 12.84 2.07 9.14
C GLU A 65 11.46 1.43 8.97
N ARG A 66 10.45 2.25 8.63
CA ARG A 66 9.09 1.77 8.38
C ARG A 66 9.05 0.80 7.20
N TRP A 67 9.72 1.16 6.11
CA TRP A 67 9.80 0.33 4.90
C TRP A 67 10.48 -1.01 5.20
N ASN A 68 11.62 -1.00 5.90
CA ASN A 68 12.32 -2.21 6.33
C ASN A 68 11.41 -3.11 7.18
N LYS A 69 10.65 -2.50 8.10
CA LYS A 69 9.67 -3.24 8.91
C LYS A 69 8.59 -3.90 8.05
N LEU A 70 8.01 -3.19 7.08
CA LEU A 70 7.00 -3.78 6.17
C LEU A 70 7.58 -4.93 5.33
N VAL A 71 8.80 -4.76 4.82
CA VAL A 71 9.51 -5.81 4.08
C VAL A 71 9.75 -7.04 4.95
N ALA A 72 10.18 -6.86 6.21
CA ALA A 72 10.38 -7.95 7.16
C ALA A 72 9.05 -8.64 7.52
N ASP A 73 8.00 -7.86 7.82
CA ASP A 73 6.66 -8.38 8.12
C ASP A 73 6.12 -9.21 6.93
N ARG A 74 6.38 -8.79 5.67
CA ARG A 74 6.00 -9.56 4.48
C ARG A 74 6.84 -10.82 4.29
N ASN A 75 8.15 -10.72 4.42
CA ASN A 75 9.06 -11.87 4.31
C ASN A 75 8.74 -12.98 5.32
N ALA A 76 8.19 -12.64 6.50
CA ALA A 76 7.75 -13.61 7.48
C ALA A 76 6.52 -14.44 7.03
N ILE A 77 5.74 -13.95 6.07
CA ILE A 77 4.57 -14.63 5.51
C ILE A 77 4.97 -15.36 4.22
N THR A 78 5.59 -14.63 3.29
CA THR A 78 6.03 -15.13 1.99
C THR A 78 7.37 -14.48 1.63
N PRO A 79 8.38 -15.24 1.19
CA PRO A 79 9.66 -14.64 0.80
C PRO A 79 9.51 -13.70 -0.40
N GLU A 80 10.41 -12.73 -0.50
CA GLU A 80 10.57 -11.89 -1.70
C GLU A 80 10.71 -12.76 -2.97
N SER A 81 10.01 -12.35 -4.04
CA SER A 81 10.01 -13.07 -5.31
C SER A 81 10.52 -12.18 -6.44
N ALA A 82 11.54 -12.67 -7.15
CA ALA A 82 12.08 -12.03 -8.34
C ALA A 82 11.05 -12.00 -9.48
N GLU A 83 10.23 -13.05 -9.59
CA GLU A 83 9.14 -13.15 -10.57
C GLU A 83 8.05 -12.11 -10.28
N ALA A 84 7.69 -11.92 -9.01
CA ALA A 84 6.76 -10.87 -8.57
C ALA A 84 7.31 -9.48 -8.91
N LEU A 85 8.61 -9.25 -8.66
CA LEU A 85 9.26 -7.98 -8.99
C LEU A 85 9.24 -7.73 -10.50
N GLN A 86 9.53 -8.76 -11.29
CA GLN A 86 9.47 -8.67 -12.75
C GLN A 86 8.05 -8.40 -13.24
N ALA A 87 7.03 -9.03 -12.64
CA ALA A 87 5.64 -8.78 -12.97
C ALA A 87 5.23 -7.32 -12.72
N LEU A 88 5.65 -6.72 -11.59
CA LEU A 88 5.42 -5.30 -11.31
C LEU A 88 6.06 -4.39 -12.36
N ARG A 89 7.31 -4.70 -12.77
CA ARG A 89 8.05 -3.94 -13.78
C ARG A 89 7.40 -4.02 -15.16
N THR A 90 7.12 -5.23 -15.63
CA THR A 90 6.55 -5.46 -16.96
C THR A 90 5.14 -4.88 -17.08
N SER A 91 4.37 -4.89 -15.99
CA SER A 91 3.01 -4.33 -15.98
C SER A 91 2.98 -2.80 -15.90
N GLY A 92 4.14 -2.12 -15.82
CA GLY A 92 4.21 -0.67 -15.66
C GLY A 92 3.66 -0.17 -14.32
N LEU A 93 3.66 -1.03 -13.29
CA LEU A 93 3.03 -0.75 -11.99
C LEU A 93 4.01 -0.11 -10.98
N LEU A 94 5.25 0.16 -11.39
CA LEU A 94 6.19 0.94 -10.60
C LEU A 94 5.62 2.35 -10.37
N GLN A 95 5.63 2.78 -9.11
CA GLN A 95 5.15 4.11 -8.79
C GLN A 95 6.18 5.18 -9.17
N PRO A 96 5.74 6.36 -9.62
CA PRO A 96 6.60 7.52 -9.71
C PRO A 96 7.37 7.76 -8.39
N GLY A 97 8.62 8.21 -8.49
CA GLY A 97 9.45 8.45 -7.31
C GLY A 97 9.97 7.20 -6.59
N THR A 98 9.74 5.98 -7.12
CA THR A 98 10.28 4.74 -6.52
C THR A 98 11.79 4.79 -6.41
N ARG A 99 12.31 4.79 -5.17
CA ARG A 99 13.74 4.63 -4.85
C ARG A 99 14.11 3.15 -4.80
N ILE A 100 13.31 2.37 -4.08
CA ILE A 100 13.46 0.93 -3.95
C ILE A 100 12.09 0.27 -3.81
N VAL A 101 11.95 -0.94 -4.35
CA VAL A 101 10.75 -1.76 -4.23
C VAL A 101 11.14 -3.21 -3.96
N LYS A 102 10.44 -3.84 -3.02
CA LYS A 102 10.43 -5.30 -2.85
C LYS A 102 9.07 -5.85 -3.25
N ALA A 103 9.06 -7.06 -3.79
CA ALA A 103 7.86 -7.67 -4.34
C ALA A 103 7.66 -9.09 -3.80
N PHE A 104 6.40 -9.45 -3.58
CA PHE A 104 6.00 -10.70 -2.95
C PHE A 104 4.80 -11.30 -3.68
N ARG A 105 4.67 -12.61 -3.59
CA ARG A 105 3.52 -13.36 -4.08
C ARG A 105 2.70 -13.85 -2.89
N ASP A 106 1.46 -13.37 -2.78
CA ASP A 106 0.55 -13.72 -1.69
C ASP A 106 -0.74 -14.34 -2.28
N GLY A 107 -0.70 -15.67 -2.46
CA GLY A 107 -1.76 -16.42 -3.15
C GLY A 107 -2.02 -15.88 -4.56
N ASP A 108 -3.26 -15.42 -4.80
CA ASP A 108 -3.67 -14.80 -6.07
C ASP A 108 -3.21 -13.33 -6.19
N SER A 109 -2.51 -12.78 -5.20
CA SER A 109 -2.14 -11.36 -5.14
C SER A 109 -0.66 -11.12 -5.42
N LEU A 110 -0.38 -9.97 -6.03
CA LEU A 110 0.95 -9.41 -6.19
C LEU A 110 1.10 -8.25 -5.20
N VAL A 111 2.12 -8.31 -4.35
CA VAL A 111 2.37 -7.27 -3.35
C VAL A 111 3.66 -6.54 -3.68
N GLY A 112 3.64 -5.22 -3.71
CA GLY A 112 4.83 -4.38 -3.80
C GLY A 112 4.95 -3.48 -2.58
N VAL A 113 6.14 -3.42 -1.98
CA VAL A 113 6.46 -2.52 -0.87
C VAL A 113 7.53 -1.54 -1.35
N TYR A 114 7.17 -0.27 -1.44
CA TYR A 114 7.94 0.79 -2.08
C TYR A 114 8.42 1.80 -1.04
N LEU A 115 9.69 2.18 -1.17
CA LEU A 115 10.21 3.42 -0.60
C LEU A 115 10.26 4.44 -1.73
N LEU A 116 9.68 5.61 -1.48
CA LEU A 116 9.46 6.65 -2.47
C LEU A 116 10.21 7.92 -2.09
N THR A 117 10.56 8.69 -3.12
CA THR A 117 10.82 10.13 -2.95
C THR A 117 9.46 10.82 -2.95
N PRO A 118 9.06 11.51 -1.86
CA PRO A 118 7.77 12.18 -1.79
C PRO A 118 7.59 13.17 -2.94
N THR A 119 6.50 13.01 -3.69
CA THR A 119 6.11 13.88 -4.80
C THR A 119 4.59 14.01 -4.81
N ALA A 120 4.09 15.20 -5.17
CA ALA A 120 2.66 15.44 -5.29
C ALA A 120 2.00 14.53 -6.35
N PRO A 121 0.72 14.16 -6.20
CA PRO A 121 -0.22 14.61 -5.16
C PRO A 121 -0.16 13.81 -3.85
N GLU A 122 0.32 12.56 -3.86
CA GLU A 122 0.31 11.72 -2.66
C GLU A 122 1.30 12.21 -1.61
N ASP A 123 2.48 12.68 -2.04
CA ASP A 123 3.55 13.17 -1.16
C ASP A 123 3.85 12.17 -0.02
N ALA A 124 3.88 10.88 -0.38
CA ALA A 124 4.14 9.76 0.51
C ALA A 124 5.57 9.26 0.34
N SER A 125 6.18 8.81 1.43
CA SER A 125 7.53 8.22 1.42
C SER A 125 7.49 6.69 1.42
N VAL A 126 6.37 6.07 1.81
CA VAL A 126 6.19 4.62 1.79
C VAL A 126 4.85 4.25 1.16
N LEU A 127 4.86 3.21 0.34
CA LEU A 127 3.66 2.59 -0.20
C LEU A 127 3.73 1.07 -0.02
N GLU A 128 2.63 0.47 0.43
CA GLU A 128 2.35 -0.94 0.20
C GLU A 128 1.18 -1.06 -0.79
N LYS A 129 1.40 -1.80 -1.88
CA LYS A 129 0.42 -2.01 -2.94
C LYS A 129 0.11 -3.49 -3.05
N ILE A 130 -1.16 -3.86 -2.96
CA ILE A 130 -1.65 -5.23 -3.08
C ILE A 130 -2.58 -5.28 -4.28
N ILE A 131 -2.27 -6.13 -5.25
CA ILE A 131 -2.98 -6.23 -6.53
C ILE A 131 -3.51 -7.65 -6.65
N ARG A 132 -4.83 -7.80 -6.76
CA ARG A 132 -5.45 -9.10 -7.06
C ARG A 132 -5.17 -9.42 -8.53
N LEU A 133 -4.56 -10.58 -8.80
CA LEU A 133 -4.48 -11.04 -10.18
C LEU A 133 -5.81 -11.67 -10.58
N PRO A 134 -6.23 -11.52 -11.85
CA PRO A 134 -7.41 -12.21 -12.36
C PRO A 134 -7.22 -13.72 -12.20
N ARG A 135 -8.26 -14.40 -11.71
CA ARG A 135 -8.31 -15.86 -11.72
C ARG A 135 -8.38 -16.30 -13.18
N LYS A 136 -7.44 -17.14 -13.60
CA LYS A 136 -7.46 -17.79 -14.91
C LYS A 136 -8.64 -18.75 -15.01
#